data_AF-A0A8S4QQD2-F1
#
_entry.id   AF-A0A8S4QQD2-F1
#
_cell.length_a   1.000
_cell.length_b   1.000
_cell.length_c   1.000
_cell.angle_alpha   90.00
_cell.angle_beta   90.00
_cell.angle_gamma   90.00
#
_symmetry.space_group_name_H-M   'P 1'
#
loop_
_entity.id
_entity.type
_entity.pdbx_description
1 polymer ?
#
loop_
_entity_poly.entity_id
_entity_poly.type
_entity_poly.pdbx_seq_one_letter_code
_entity_poly.pdbx_strand_id
1 'polypeptide(L)'
;MKDELRFIKLLVDLPWLRAVGHKIPNFKVENDMSITQVCFMPAPVGDCDTCCDRDDTIDIQYKLFTRANPIYHEAIIPGDADALSETRFSPSRPTVIYLFGFSEAITGASTTMLKNAFLHRGDYNFIAVDWSRLVVFPWYVSAVRNTRYMGRRLADFVEFLNSTGVPAGSLHVVGFSLGAEAAGFAGKDLKARGLRLGRITGLDPAYPGYGFEGKEAHLSRGDAIFVDVLHTNPGLFGFPRPIGDVDFYPNPGQWIQPGCWFDQLVKNSELSYF
;
A
#
# COMPACT_ATOMS: atom_id res chain seq x y z
N MET A 1 1.31 22.85 2.10
CA MET A 1 2.25 23.33 3.13
C MET A 1 1.76 23.18 4.57
N LYS A 2 0.50 23.49 4.95
CA LYS A 2 -0.02 23.14 6.30
C LYS A 2 -0.55 21.69 6.42
N ASP A 3 -0.82 21.02 5.31
CA ASP A 3 -1.40 19.67 5.29
C ASP A 3 -0.37 18.53 5.16
N GLU A 4 0.86 18.82 4.70
CA GLU A 4 1.98 17.84 4.68
C GLU A 4 2.57 17.59 6.08
N LEU A 5 2.43 18.55 7.00
CA LEU A 5 2.90 18.43 8.39
C LEU A 5 2.00 17.55 9.26
N ARG A 6 0.77 17.23 8.82
CA ARG A 6 -0.07 16.22 9.50
C ARG A 6 0.41 14.80 9.21
N PHE A 7 1.05 14.56 8.07
CA PHE A 7 1.52 13.25 7.60
C PHE A 7 2.56 12.61 8.53
N ILE A 8 3.36 13.43 9.21
CA ILE A 8 4.41 12.96 10.14
C ILE A 8 3.85 12.69 11.54
N LYS A 9 2.73 13.31 11.93
CA LYS A 9 2.22 13.27 13.32
C LYS A 9 1.50 11.96 13.71
N LEU A 10 1.10 11.13 12.74
CA LEU A 10 0.26 9.93 13.00
C LEU A 10 1.02 8.60 12.93
N LEU A 11 2.33 8.60 12.62
CA LEU A 11 3.16 7.38 12.56
C LEU A 11 3.55 6.82 13.94
N VAL A 12 3.04 7.39 15.05
CA VAL A 12 3.46 7.05 16.43
C VAL A 12 2.32 6.57 17.34
N ASP A 13 1.05 6.61 16.90
CA ASP A 13 -0.10 6.21 17.72
C ASP A 13 -0.66 4.83 17.30
N LEU A 14 -0.11 3.74 17.84
CA LEU A 14 -0.73 2.41 17.82
C LEU A 14 -0.86 1.84 19.25
N PRO A 15 -2.08 1.74 19.81
CA PRO A 15 -2.29 1.25 21.17
C PRO A 15 -2.81 -0.21 21.19
N TRP A 16 -1.96 -1.22 21.02
CA TRP A 16 -2.36 -2.62 21.29
C TRP A 16 -1.22 -3.49 21.86
N LEU A 17 -0.80 -3.19 23.08
CA LEU A 17 -0.06 -4.14 23.94
C LEU A 17 -0.68 -4.15 25.35
N ARG A 18 -1.93 -4.59 25.46
CA ARG A 18 -2.49 -5.15 26.70
C ARG A 18 -3.37 -6.35 26.37
N ALA A 19 -2.77 -7.53 26.47
CA ALA A 19 -3.49 -8.78 26.44
C ALA A 19 -4.19 -9.03 27.78
N VAL A 20 -5.35 -9.71 27.70
CA VAL A 20 -5.69 -10.99 28.35
C VAL A 20 -7.12 -11.00 28.89
N GLY A 21 -7.89 -11.93 28.33
CA GLY A 21 -8.65 -12.86 29.14
C GLY A 21 -10.15 -12.87 28.90
N HIS A 22 -10.63 -13.72 27.98
CA HIS A 22 -11.92 -14.40 28.11
C HIS A 22 -11.89 -15.77 27.40
N LYS A 23 -12.51 -16.76 28.05
CA LYS A 23 -12.55 -18.17 27.64
C LYS A 23 -13.31 -18.33 26.31
N ILE A 24 -12.72 -19.11 25.41
CA ILE A 24 -13.37 -19.58 24.17
C ILE A 24 -14.25 -20.80 24.52
N PRO A 25 -15.54 -20.86 24.13
CA PRO A 25 -16.35 -22.06 24.30
C PRO A 25 -15.95 -23.13 23.28
N ASN A 26 -15.91 -24.40 23.72
CA ASN A 26 -15.68 -25.56 22.86
C ASN A 26 -16.82 -25.71 21.84
N PHE A 27 -16.49 -25.70 20.55
CA PHE A 27 -17.41 -26.11 19.48
C PHE A 27 -16.96 -27.48 18.94
N LYS A 28 -17.88 -28.44 18.93
CA LYS A 28 -17.68 -29.77 18.31
C LYS A 28 -17.77 -29.62 16.79
N VAL A 29 -16.84 -30.29 16.10
CA VAL A 29 -16.83 -30.41 14.63
C VAL A 29 -17.68 -31.62 14.25
N GLU A 30 -18.75 -31.41 13.47
CA GLU A 30 -19.43 -32.46 12.71
C GLU A 30 -19.01 -32.36 11.24
N ASN A 31 -18.70 -33.52 10.65
CA ASN A 31 -18.19 -33.68 9.29
C ASN A 31 -19.31 -33.54 8.26
N ASP A 32 -19.15 -32.62 7.30
CA ASP A 32 -19.72 -32.79 5.96
C ASP A 32 -18.87 -32.06 4.89
N MET A 33 -18.95 -32.57 3.66
CA MET A 33 -18.00 -32.46 2.55
C MET A 33 -17.83 -31.06 1.92
N SER A 34 -16.67 -30.88 1.27
CA SER A 34 -16.14 -29.69 0.57
C SER A 34 -15.58 -28.58 1.47
N ILE A 35 -14.44 -28.88 2.11
CA ILE A 35 -13.71 -27.90 2.91
C ILE A 35 -12.94 -27.00 1.94
N THR A 36 -13.51 -25.84 1.60
CA THR A 36 -12.69 -24.68 1.27
C THR A 36 -11.80 -24.47 2.49
N GLN A 37 -10.49 -24.65 2.35
CA GLN A 37 -9.55 -24.50 3.46
C GLN A 37 -9.55 -23.03 3.86
N VAL A 38 -10.42 -22.67 4.80
CA VAL A 38 -10.38 -21.37 5.47
C VAL A 38 -9.07 -21.35 6.24
N CYS A 39 -8.02 -20.77 5.64
CA CYS A 39 -6.75 -20.50 6.30
C CYS A 39 -7.02 -19.51 7.45
N PHE A 40 -7.37 -20.04 8.62
CA PHE A 40 -7.31 -19.29 9.88
C PHE A 40 -5.85 -18.90 10.10
N MET A 41 -5.60 -17.63 10.38
CA MET A 41 -4.27 -16.97 10.40
C MET A 41 -3.30 -17.53 11.47
N PRO A 42 -2.37 -18.43 11.12
CA PRO A 42 -0.99 -18.16 11.54
C PRO A 42 0.04 -18.23 10.40
N ALA A 43 -0.27 -18.86 9.26
CA ALA A 43 0.68 -19.00 8.15
C ALA A 43 0.65 -17.76 7.21
N PRO A 44 1.80 -17.34 6.65
CA PRO A 44 1.82 -16.31 5.63
C PRO A 44 1.20 -16.81 4.32
N VAL A 45 0.70 -15.88 3.50
CA VAL A 45 0.35 -16.16 2.10
C VAL A 45 1.62 -16.03 1.24
N GLY A 46 1.85 -16.97 0.30
CA GLY A 46 2.94 -16.87 -0.66
C GLY A 46 3.49 -18.21 -1.15
N ASP A 47 4.61 -18.17 -1.88
CA ASP A 47 5.24 -19.37 -2.42
C ASP A 47 6.22 -19.97 -1.39
N CYS A 48 5.71 -20.80 -0.48
CA CYS A 48 6.54 -21.60 0.43
C CYS A 48 5.79 -22.86 0.93
N ASP A 49 6.53 -23.90 1.34
CA ASP A 49 5.96 -25.22 1.73
C ASP A 49 4.94 -25.17 2.87
N THR A 50 4.95 -24.10 3.67
CA THR A 50 4.06 -23.91 4.83
C THR A 50 3.16 -22.68 4.68
N CYS A 51 3.19 -22.03 3.51
CA CYS A 51 2.38 -20.86 3.23
C CYS A 51 0.97 -21.28 2.79
N CYS A 52 -0.01 -20.41 3.00
CA CYS A 52 -1.26 -20.51 2.26
C CYS A 52 -1.02 -20.06 0.81
N ASP A 53 -1.63 -20.77 -0.13
CA ASP A 53 -1.59 -20.41 -1.54
C ASP A 53 -2.22 -19.03 -1.76
N ARG A 54 -1.74 -18.33 -2.79
CA ARG A 54 -2.27 -17.03 -3.19
C ARG A 54 -3.62 -17.21 -3.88
N ASP A 55 -4.59 -16.42 -3.45
CA ASP A 55 -5.89 -16.27 -4.08
C ASP A 55 -6.19 -14.79 -4.25
N ASP A 56 -6.00 -14.30 -5.48
CA ASP A 56 -6.18 -12.88 -5.83
C ASP A 56 -7.57 -12.36 -5.45
N THR A 57 -8.61 -13.20 -5.42
CA THR A 57 -9.99 -12.78 -5.12
C THR A 57 -10.16 -12.28 -3.67
N ILE A 58 -9.32 -12.77 -2.76
CA ILE A 58 -9.35 -12.41 -1.34
C ILE A 58 -8.09 -11.65 -0.90
N ASP A 59 -6.96 -11.90 -1.55
CA ASP A 59 -5.67 -11.35 -1.15
C ASP A 59 -5.41 -9.96 -1.73
N ILE A 60 -6.08 -9.57 -2.83
CA ILE A 60 -5.90 -8.28 -3.49
C ILE A 60 -7.25 -7.69 -3.88
N GLN A 61 -7.64 -6.60 -3.23
CA GLN A 61 -8.89 -5.90 -3.52
C GLN A 61 -8.64 -4.44 -3.89
N TYR A 62 -9.15 -4.00 -5.05
CA TYR A 62 -9.05 -2.62 -5.49
C TYR A 62 -10.30 -1.85 -5.03
N LYS A 63 -10.13 -0.93 -4.08
CA LYS A 63 -11.24 -0.23 -3.43
C LYS A 63 -11.28 1.23 -3.87
N LEU A 64 -12.30 1.57 -4.65
CA LEU A 64 -12.53 2.91 -5.18
C LEU A 64 -13.17 3.81 -4.13
N PHE A 65 -12.56 4.97 -3.93
CA PHE A 65 -13.14 6.11 -3.23
C PHE A 65 -13.20 7.30 -4.18
N THR A 66 -14.28 8.07 -4.06
CA THR A 66 -14.47 9.31 -4.80
C THR A 66 -15.00 10.38 -3.86
N ARG A 67 -15.01 11.65 -4.27
CA ARG A 67 -15.58 12.72 -3.45
C ARG A 67 -17.06 12.50 -3.14
N ALA A 68 -17.79 11.83 -4.02
CA ALA A 68 -19.18 11.45 -3.83
C ALA A 68 -19.37 10.26 -2.86
N ASN A 69 -18.34 9.42 -2.69
CA ASN A 69 -18.33 8.32 -1.74
C ASN A 69 -16.98 8.24 -1.00
N PRO A 70 -16.72 9.17 -0.05
CA PRO A 70 -15.43 9.27 0.60
C PRO A 70 -15.28 8.30 1.79
N ILE A 71 -16.38 7.74 2.29
CA ILE A 71 -16.40 6.87 3.48
C ILE A 71 -16.46 5.40 3.07
N TYR A 72 -17.45 5.04 2.24
CA TYR A 72 -17.61 3.68 1.75
C TYR A 72 -16.88 3.54 0.41
N HIS A 73 -16.38 2.35 0.13
CA HIS A 73 -15.71 2.06 -1.13
C HIS A 73 -16.61 1.26 -2.05
N GLU A 74 -16.36 1.36 -3.35
CA GLU A 74 -16.85 0.43 -4.35
C GLU A 74 -15.70 -0.49 -4.76
N ALA A 75 -15.94 -1.79 -4.88
CA ALA A 75 -14.91 -2.72 -5.34
C ALA A 75 -14.78 -2.64 -6.86
N ILE A 76 -13.55 -2.53 -7.36
CA ILE A 76 -13.25 -2.69 -8.78
C ILE A 76 -12.79 -4.13 -8.99
N ILE A 77 -13.47 -4.84 -9.89
CA ILE A 77 -13.12 -6.21 -10.30
C ILE A 77 -12.20 -6.11 -11.52
N PRO A 78 -10.91 -6.47 -11.42
CA PRO A 78 -9.99 -6.40 -12.56
C PRO A 78 -10.48 -7.27 -13.72
N GLY A 79 -10.45 -6.72 -14.93
CA GLY A 79 -10.89 -7.43 -16.14
C GLY A 79 -12.39 -7.36 -16.43
N ASP A 80 -13.19 -6.78 -15.55
CA ASP A 80 -14.64 -6.62 -15.71
C ASP A 80 -15.00 -5.15 -15.96
N ALA A 81 -15.05 -4.77 -17.24
CA ALA A 81 -15.36 -3.40 -17.66
C ALA A 81 -16.83 -3.03 -17.40
N ASP A 82 -17.75 -4.01 -17.44
CA ASP A 82 -19.16 -3.79 -17.18
C ASP A 82 -19.36 -3.48 -15.69
N ALA A 83 -18.78 -4.28 -14.79
CA ALA A 83 -18.81 -4.01 -13.36
C ALA A 83 -18.13 -2.68 -13.00
N LEU A 84 -17.05 -2.29 -13.70
CA LEU A 84 -16.41 -0.98 -13.52
C LEU A 84 -17.38 0.16 -13.86
N SER A 85 -18.19 0.01 -14.90
CA SER A 85 -19.15 1.04 -15.35
C SER A 85 -20.31 1.27 -14.37
N GLU A 86 -20.62 0.27 -13.53
CA GLU A 86 -21.61 0.37 -12.45
C GLU A 86 -21.07 1.09 -11.20
N THR A 87 -19.76 1.33 -11.12
CA THR A 87 -19.14 2.11 -10.04
C THR A 87 -19.14 3.62 -10.33
N ARG A 88 -18.69 4.43 -9.37
CA ARG A 88 -18.46 5.87 -9.57
C ARG A 88 -17.15 6.22 -10.26
N PHE A 89 -16.45 5.21 -10.79
CA PHE A 89 -15.22 5.42 -11.54
C PHE A 89 -15.51 6.26 -12.78
N SER A 90 -14.61 7.20 -13.08
CA SER A 90 -14.74 8.04 -14.26
C SER A 90 -13.41 8.13 -14.99
N PRO A 91 -13.31 7.63 -16.24
CA PRO A 91 -12.06 7.66 -17.00
C PRO A 91 -11.50 9.07 -17.25
N SER A 92 -12.35 10.11 -17.17
CA SER A 92 -11.94 11.51 -17.34
C SER A 92 -11.34 12.14 -16.08
N ARG A 93 -11.44 11.47 -14.93
CA ARG A 93 -10.88 11.97 -13.66
C ARG A 93 -9.44 11.49 -13.46
N PRO A 94 -8.57 12.32 -12.86
CA PRO A 94 -7.25 11.87 -12.43
C PRO A 94 -7.37 10.66 -11.50
N THR A 95 -6.59 9.62 -11.78
CA THR A 95 -6.63 8.36 -11.02
C THR A 95 -5.36 8.18 -10.23
N VAL A 96 -5.51 7.98 -8.92
CA VAL A 96 -4.43 7.71 -7.97
C VAL A 96 -4.64 6.33 -7.40
N ILE A 97 -3.61 5.49 -7.47
CA ILE A 97 -3.61 4.14 -6.88
C ILE A 97 -2.67 4.16 -5.67
N TYR A 98 -3.15 3.74 -4.50
CA TYR A 98 -2.37 3.73 -3.27
C TYR A 98 -2.13 2.31 -2.74
N LEU A 99 -0.87 2.01 -2.42
CA LEU A 99 -0.44 0.79 -1.76
C LEU A 99 0.16 1.12 -0.39
N PHE A 100 -0.49 0.66 0.68
CA PHE A 100 0.02 0.73 2.05
C PHE A 100 1.17 -0.26 2.29
N GLY A 101 1.86 -0.14 3.42
CA GLY A 101 3.08 -0.89 3.71
C GLY A 101 2.89 -2.17 4.54
N PHE A 102 4.00 -2.66 5.09
CA PHE A 102 4.01 -3.85 5.95
C PHE A 102 3.14 -3.67 7.20
N SER A 103 2.34 -4.69 7.51
CA SER A 103 1.44 -4.74 8.67
C SER A 103 0.37 -3.64 8.73
N GLU A 104 0.15 -2.91 7.62
CA GLU A 104 -0.93 -1.94 7.50
C GLU A 104 -2.22 -2.58 6.96
N ALA A 105 -3.30 -1.82 7.05
CA ALA A 105 -4.60 -2.17 6.51
C ALA A 105 -5.22 -0.96 5.81
N ILE A 106 -6.21 -1.22 4.97
CA ILE A 106 -6.91 -0.17 4.22
C ILE A 106 -7.65 0.84 5.12
N THR A 107 -8.03 0.42 6.33
CA THR A 107 -8.65 1.27 7.36
C THR A 107 -7.62 2.04 8.19
N GLY A 108 -6.33 1.84 7.92
CA GLY A 108 -5.23 2.49 8.63
C GLY A 108 -5.14 4.00 8.37
N ALA A 109 -4.34 4.66 9.21
CA ALA A 109 -4.15 6.10 9.16
C ALA A 109 -3.56 6.56 7.82
N SER A 110 -2.55 5.85 7.30
CA SER A 110 -1.88 6.18 6.04
C SER A 110 -2.85 6.27 4.85
N THR A 111 -3.64 5.20 4.64
CA THR A 111 -4.70 5.16 3.61
C THR A 111 -5.72 6.27 3.82
N THR A 112 -6.21 6.42 5.06
CA THR A 112 -7.25 7.41 5.38
C THR A 112 -6.78 8.83 5.09
N MET A 113 -5.54 9.16 5.46
CA MET A 113 -4.97 10.48 5.25
C MET A 113 -4.76 10.79 3.78
N LEU A 114 -4.16 9.86 3.01
CA LEU A 114 -3.95 10.07 1.58
C LEU A 114 -5.26 10.19 0.83
N LYS A 115 -6.20 9.28 1.07
CA LYS A 115 -7.55 9.33 0.49
C LYS A 115 -8.17 10.70 0.75
N ASN A 116 -8.23 11.13 2.01
CA ASN A 116 -8.86 12.40 2.37
C ASN A 116 -8.15 13.60 1.73
N ALA A 117 -6.82 13.59 1.66
CA ALA A 117 -6.05 14.66 1.04
C ALA A 117 -6.34 14.78 -0.47
N PHE A 118 -6.37 13.67 -1.21
CA PHE A 118 -6.70 13.68 -2.63
C PHE A 118 -8.15 14.08 -2.89
N LEU A 119 -9.11 13.50 -2.14
CA LEU A 119 -10.53 13.80 -2.31
C LEU A 119 -10.91 15.23 -1.87
N HIS A 120 -10.13 15.83 -0.97
CA HIS A 120 -10.28 17.25 -0.62
C HIS A 120 -9.75 18.17 -1.72
N ARG A 121 -8.69 17.76 -2.42
CA ARG A 121 -8.07 18.55 -3.49
C ARG A 121 -8.92 18.62 -4.76
N GLY A 122 -9.71 17.60 -5.06
CA GLY A 122 -10.55 17.59 -6.25
C GLY A 122 -11.29 16.28 -6.49
N ASP A 123 -11.88 16.16 -7.67
CA ASP A 123 -12.56 14.94 -8.12
C ASP A 123 -11.53 13.93 -8.66
N TYR A 124 -11.04 13.07 -7.76
CA TYR A 124 -10.15 11.96 -8.09
C TYR A 124 -10.90 10.62 -8.10
N ASN A 125 -10.41 9.68 -8.91
CA ASN A 125 -10.58 8.26 -8.60
C ASN A 125 -9.43 7.87 -7.66
N PHE A 126 -9.71 7.72 -6.37
CA PHE A 126 -8.70 7.25 -5.41
C PHE A 126 -8.90 5.77 -5.16
N ILE A 127 -7.98 4.92 -5.63
CA ILE A 127 -8.07 3.47 -5.54
C ILE A 127 -7.07 3.02 -4.48
N ALA A 128 -7.56 2.57 -3.32
CA ALA A 128 -6.72 1.93 -2.32
C ALA A 128 -6.65 0.41 -2.60
N VAL A 129 -5.44 -0.14 -2.67
CA VAL A 129 -5.23 -1.57 -2.84
C VAL A 129 -5.18 -2.21 -1.47
N ASP A 130 -6.15 -3.07 -1.15
CA ASP A 130 -6.09 -3.91 0.04
C ASP A 130 -5.37 -5.21 -0.29
N TRP A 131 -4.15 -5.31 0.21
CA TRP A 131 -3.25 -6.45 0.06
C TRP A 131 -2.69 -6.88 1.42
N SER A 132 -3.44 -6.58 2.48
CA SER A 132 -3.04 -6.76 3.89
C SER A 132 -2.66 -8.21 4.23
N ARG A 133 -3.30 -9.18 3.58
CA ARG A 133 -3.01 -10.62 3.72
C ARG A 133 -1.62 -11.00 3.21
N LEU A 134 -1.11 -10.26 2.23
CA LEU A 134 0.22 -10.49 1.63
C LEU A 134 1.36 -9.85 2.42
N VAL A 135 1.05 -8.88 3.30
CA VAL A 135 2.05 -8.07 4.03
C VAL A 135 1.88 -8.14 5.55
N VAL A 136 1.36 -9.26 6.05
CA VAL A 136 0.99 -9.42 7.46
C VAL A 136 2.20 -9.66 8.38
N PHE A 137 2.17 -9.08 9.58
CA PHE A 137 3.11 -9.39 10.66
C PHE A 137 2.86 -10.82 11.20
N PRO A 138 3.89 -11.59 11.60
CA PRO A 138 5.33 -11.26 11.67
C PRO A 138 6.13 -11.57 10.39
N TRP A 139 5.46 -11.91 9.30
CA TRP A 139 6.09 -12.59 8.15
C TRP A 139 6.75 -11.64 7.15
N TYR A 140 7.72 -10.84 7.60
CA TYR A 140 8.36 -9.82 6.78
C TYR A 140 9.06 -10.37 5.53
N VAL A 141 9.78 -11.49 5.64
CA VAL A 141 10.47 -12.11 4.49
C VAL A 141 9.47 -12.54 3.42
N SER A 142 8.33 -13.12 3.82
CA SER A 142 7.25 -13.46 2.90
C SER A 142 6.62 -12.21 2.29
N ALA A 143 6.42 -11.16 3.07
CA ALA A 143 5.89 -9.88 2.60
C ALA A 143 6.80 -9.23 1.54
N VAL A 144 8.13 -9.22 1.76
CA VAL A 144 9.12 -8.76 0.78
C VAL A 144 8.98 -9.55 -0.52
N ARG A 145 8.91 -10.88 -0.46
CA ARG A 145 8.72 -11.72 -1.67
C ARG A 145 7.40 -11.43 -2.38
N ASN A 146 6.33 -11.16 -1.63
CA ASN A 146 5.02 -10.84 -2.19
C ASN A 146 4.98 -9.48 -2.90
N THR A 147 5.90 -8.55 -2.65
CA THR A 147 5.92 -7.27 -3.39
C THR A 147 6.11 -7.45 -4.89
N ARG A 148 6.94 -8.40 -5.34
CA ARG A 148 7.10 -8.72 -6.77
C ARG A 148 5.84 -9.37 -7.35
N TYR A 149 5.13 -10.17 -6.55
CA TYR A 149 3.83 -10.71 -6.95
C TYR A 149 2.80 -9.59 -7.10
N MET A 150 2.64 -8.75 -6.07
CA MET A 150 1.75 -7.59 -6.08
C MET A 150 2.08 -6.63 -7.23
N GLY A 151 3.36 -6.39 -7.52
CA GLY A 151 3.77 -5.56 -8.66
C GLY A 151 3.26 -6.08 -10.00
N ARG A 152 3.33 -7.39 -10.25
CA ARG A 152 2.75 -8.00 -11.47
C ARG A 152 1.24 -7.83 -11.52
N ARG A 153 0.54 -8.08 -10.40
CA ARG A 153 -0.92 -7.92 -10.30
C ARG A 153 -1.35 -6.46 -10.48
N LEU A 154 -0.56 -5.51 -9.98
CA LEU A 154 -0.79 -4.09 -10.18
C LEU A 154 -0.54 -3.68 -11.64
N ALA A 155 0.45 -4.27 -12.32
CA ALA A 155 0.65 -4.07 -13.75
C ALA A 155 -0.54 -4.58 -14.56
N ASP A 156 -1.06 -5.77 -14.23
CA ASP A 156 -2.28 -6.33 -14.84
C ASP A 156 -3.48 -5.39 -14.64
N PHE A 157 -3.63 -4.82 -13.44
CA PHE A 157 -4.69 -3.86 -13.14
C PHE A 157 -4.54 -2.53 -13.90
N VAL A 158 -3.32 -2.01 -14.01
CA VAL A 158 -3.05 -0.80 -14.81
C VAL A 158 -3.34 -1.03 -16.28
N GLU A 159 -3.01 -2.21 -16.82
CA GLU A 159 -3.33 -2.57 -18.20
C GLU A 159 -4.85 -2.67 -18.44
N PHE A 160 -5.60 -3.20 -17.46
CA PHE A 160 -7.06 -3.16 -17.46
C PHE A 160 -7.62 -1.73 -17.44
N LEU A 161 -7.11 -0.83 -16.60
CA LEU A 161 -7.53 0.57 -16.63
C LEU A 161 -7.18 1.25 -17.97
N ASN A 162 -6.04 0.88 -18.56
CA ASN A 162 -5.63 1.38 -19.87
C ASN A 162 -6.58 0.91 -20.99
N SER A 163 -7.09 -0.33 -20.94
CA SER A 163 -8.06 -0.83 -21.90
C SER A 163 -9.46 -0.21 -21.74
N THR A 164 -9.79 0.32 -20.56
CA THR A 164 -11.05 1.06 -20.29
C THR A 164 -10.96 2.56 -20.57
N GLY A 165 -9.85 3.02 -21.16
CA GLY A 165 -9.68 4.39 -21.64
C GLY A 165 -8.95 5.33 -20.67
N VAL A 166 -8.30 4.82 -19.62
CA VAL A 166 -7.43 5.60 -18.74
C VAL A 166 -5.96 5.32 -19.09
N PRO A 167 -5.27 6.21 -19.83
CA PRO A 167 -3.92 5.94 -20.29
C PRO A 167 -2.98 5.63 -19.11
N ALA A 168 -2.17 4.58 -19.21
CA ALA A 168 -1.20 4.21 -18.16
C ALA A 168 -0.28 5.39 -17.78
N GLY A 169 0.08 6.22 -18.77
CA GLY A 169 0.89 7.43 -18.60
C GLY A 169 0.20 8.56 -17.82
N SER A 170 -1.10 8.48 -17.59
CA SER A 170 -1.87 9.44 -16.77
C SER A 170 -2.06 9.00 -15.31
N LEU A 171 -1.75 7.73 -15.00
CA LEU A 171 -1.92 7.18 -13.66
C LEU A 171 -0.80 7.61 -12.72
N HIS A 172 -1.18 7.86 -11.46
CA HIS A 172 -0.25 8.12 -10.37
C HIS A 172 -0.34 7.00 -9.33
N VAL A 173 0.73 6.23 -9.17
CA VAL A 173 0.84 5.22 -8.11
C VAL A 173 1.60 5.82 -6.93
N VAL A 174 1.03 5.73 -5.74
CA VAL A 174 1.66 6.13 -4.48
C VAL A 174 1.85 4.87 -3.66
N GLY A 175 3.08 4.59 -3.23
CA GLY A 175 3.37 3.42 -2.40
C GLY A 175 4.10 3.83 -1.14
N PHE A 176 3.74 3.25 0.01
CA PHE A 176 4.47 3.41 1.27
C PHE A 176 5.22 2.14 1.63
N SER A 177 6.49 2.25 2.05
CA SER A 177 7.30 1.10 2.49
C SER A 177 7.29 -0.03 1.44
N LEU A 178 6.84 -1.25 1.76
CA LEU A 178 6.70 -2.36 0.79
C LEU A 178 5.77 -2.03 -0.39
N GLY A 179 4.79 -1.13 -0.21
CA GLY A 179 3.93 -0.65 -1.29
C GLY A 179 4.68 0.17 -2.34
N ALA A 180 5.73 0.90 -1.94
CA ALA A 180 6.60 1.62 -2.87
C ALA A 180 7.39 0.63 -3.75
N GLU A 181 7.88 -0.44 -3.15
CA GLU A 181 8.60 -1.51 -3.86
C GLU A 181 7.67 -2.25 -4.84
N ALA A 182 6.46 -2.58 -4.41
CA ALA A 182 5.44 -3.16 -5.29
C ALA A 182 5.10 -2.23 -6.48
N ALA A 183 5.00 -0.92 -6.26
CA ALA A 183 4.81 0.06 -7.33
C ALA A 183 5.99 0.09 -8.32
N GLY A 184 7.23 0.02 -7.81
CA GLY A 184 8.43 -0.07 -8.64
C GLY A 184 8.43 -1.34 -9.52
N PHE A 185 8.06 -2.49 -8.96
CA PHE A 185 7.91 -3.72 -9.75
C PHE A 185 6.81 -3.62 -10.81
N ALA A 186 5.67 -3.00 -10.51
CA ALA A 186 4.62 -2.77 -11.50
C ALA A 186 5.11 -1.90 -12.66
N GLY A 187 5.87 -0.84 -12.36
CA GLY A 187 6.48 0.03 -13.38
C GLY A 187 7.43 -0.71 -14.32
N LYS A 188 8.30 -1.57 -13.76
CA LYS A 188 9.20 -2.42 -14.57
C LYS A 188 8.44 -3.39 -15.46
N ASP A 189 7.42 -4.03 -14.91
CA ASP A 189 6.63 -5.02 -15.63
C ASP A 189 5.83 -4.37 -16.77
N LEU A 190 5.18 -3.23 -16.52
CA LEU A 190 4.52 -2.42 -17.56
C LEU A 190 5.50 -2.00 -18.66
N LYS A 191 6.71 -1.55 -18.29
CA LYS A 191 7.76 -1.17 -19.24
C LYS A 191 8.14 -2.35 -20.15
N ALA A 192 8.26 -3.56 -19.60
CA ALA A 192 8.53 -4.75 -20.39
C ALA A 192 7.39 -5.10 -21.36
N ARG A 193 6.14 -4.75 -21.02
CA ARG A 193 4.94 -4.87 -21.88
C ARG A 193 4.77 -3.71 -22.88
N GLY A 194 5.68 -2.74 -22.91
CA GLY A 194 5.60 -1.58 -23.80
C GLY A 194 4.69 -0.45 -23.30
N LEU A 195 4.21 -0.52 -22.06
CA LEU A 195 3.46 0.55 -21.40
C LEU A 195 4.35 1.35 -20.46
N ARG A 196 4.02 2.62 -20.24
CA ARG A 196 4.74 3.48 -19.29
C ARG A 196 3.78 4.06 -18.28
N LEU A 197 3.99 3.76 -17.01
CA LEU A 197 3.26 4.35 -15.91
C LEU A 197 3.60 5.84 -15.78
N GLY A 198 2.60 6.68 -15.52
CA GLY A 198 2.77 8.13 -15.45
C GLY A 198 3.69 8.58 -14.32
N ARG A 199 3.33 8.27 -13.09
CA ARG A 199 4.11 8.67 -11.92
C ARG A 199 4.12 7.61 -10.84
N ILE A 200 5.27 7.41 -10.20
CA ILE A 200 5.37 6.72 -8.92
C ILE A 200 5.85 7.72 -7.86
N THR A 201 5.13 7.81 -6.75
CA THR A 201 5.64 8.45 -5.53
C THR A 201 5.95 7.37 -4.49
N GLY A 202 7.22 7.24 -4.15
CA GLY A 202 7.70 6.34 -3.09
C GLY A 202 7.75 7.06 -1.75
N LEU A 203 6.88 6.69 -0.82
CA LEU A 203 6.88 7.20 0.55
C LEU A 203 7.70 6.23 1.41
N ASP A 204 8.91 6.67 1.76
CA ASP A 204 9.90 5.92 2.53
C ASP A 204 10.03 4.44 2.09
N PRO A 205 10.49 4.18 0.86
CA PRO A 205 10.53 2.83 0.29
C PRO A 205 11.38 1.88 1.14
N ALA A 206 10.92 0.64 1.30
CA ALA A 206 11.51 -0.32 2.23
C ALA A 206 12.94 -0.71 1.81
N TYR A 207 13.90 -0.53 2.71
CA TYR A 207 15.30 -0.88 2.51
C TYR A 207 15.66 -2.33 2.91
N PRO A 208 15.17 -2.87 4.06
CA PRO A 208 15.44 -4.26 4.42
C PRO A 208 14.88 -5.25 3.39
N GLY A 209 15.74 -6.12 2.87
CA GLY A 209 15.39 -7.05 1.79
C GLY A 209 15.67 -6.52 0.38
N TYR A 210 16.06 -5.25 0.23
CA TYR A 210 16.28 -4.61 -1.07
C TYR A 210 17.64 -3.93 -1.21
N GLY A 211 18.18 -3.43 -0.09
CA GLY A 211 19.32 -2.51 -0.05
C GLY A 211 20.65 -2.98 -0.64
N PHE A 212 20.79 -4.29 -0.86
CA PHE A 212 21.99 -4.95 -1.40
C PHE A 212 21.79 -5.45 -2.84
N GLU A 213 20.60 -5.28 -3.40
CA GLU A 213 20.28 -5.71 -4.75
C GLU A 213 20.45 -4.58 -5.77
N GLY A 214 20.46 -4.94 -7.06
CA GLY A 214 20.52 -3.96 -8.15
C GLY A 214 19.20 -3.21 -8.33
N LYS A 215 19.21 -2.17 -9.15
CA LYS A 215 18.03 -1.33 -9.48
C LYS A 215 16.79 -2.11 -9.99
N GLU A 216 16.99 -3.33 -10.51
CA GLU A 216 15.91 -4.19 -11.00
C GLU A 216 15.14 -4.88 -9.86
N ALA A 217 15.66 -4.84 -8.64
CA ALA A 217 15.11 -5.51 -7.48
C ALA A 217 14.34 -4.59 -6.53
N HIS A 218 14.33 -3.29 -6.77
CA HIS A 218 13.67 -2.32 -5.90
C HIS A 218 13.13 -1.14 -6.73
N LEU A 219 12.31 -0.27 -6.15
CA LEU A 219 11.86 0.97 -6.77
C LEU A 219 13.07 1.79 -7.23
N SER A 220 13.12 2.15 -8.52
CA SER A 220 14.22 2.93 -9.06
C SER A 220 13.78 3.90 -10.15
N ARG A 221 14.66 4.86 -10.44
CA ARG A 221 14.52 5.79 -11.54
C ARG A 221 14.20 5.05 -12.85
N GLY A 222 13.15 5.50 -13.53
CA GLY A 222 12.73 4.98 -14.82
C GLY A 222 11.72 3.83 -14.78
N ASP A 223 11.24 3.45 -13.58
CA ASP A 223 10.08 2.57 -13.39
C ASP A 223 8.77 3.24 -13.84
N ALA A 224 8.70 4.57 -13.79
CA ALA A 224 7.64 5.39 -14.37
C ALA A 224 8.24 6.49 -15.26
N ILE A 225 7.38 7.29 -15.91
CA ILE A 225 7.81 8.52 -16.60
C ILE A 225 8.45 9.49 -15.59
N PHE A 226 7.92 9.53 -14.36
CA PHE A 226 8.49 10.31 -13.26
C PHE A 226 8.39 9.55 -11.93
N VAL A 227 9.51 9.43 -11.23
CA VAL A 227 9.61 8.81 -9.90
C VAL A 227 10.08 9.84 -8.88
N ASP A 228 9.26 10.15 -7.89
CA ASP A 228 9.64 11.00 -6.76
C ASP A 228 9.60 10.25 -5.43
N VAL A 229 10.58 10.48 -4.57
CA VAL A 229 10.76 9.68 -3.34
C VAL A 229 10.91 10.59 -2.14
N LEU A 230 10.20 10.26 -1.05
CA LEU A 230 10.29 10.93 0.22
C LEU A 230 10.97 10.03 1.24
N HIS A 231 12.13 10.42 1.75
CA HIS A 231 12.93 9.64 2.71
C HIS A 231 12.73 10.17 4.12
N THR A 232 12.03 9.43 4.98
CA THR A 232 11.71 9.84 6.36
C THR A 232 12.34 8.96 7.44
N ASN A 233 12.78 7.75 7.08
CA ASN A 233 13.56 6.87 7.94
C ASN A 233 14.79 6.28 7.21
N PRO A 234 15.60 7.11 6.50
CA PRO A 234 16.72 6.62 5.70
C PRO A 234 17.75 5.85 6.52
N GLY A 235 18.16 4.68 6.04
CA GLY A 235 19.23 3.86 6.62
C GLY A 235 18.81 2.89 7.71
N LEU A 236 17.59 3.00 8.24
CA LEU A 236 17.02 2.01 9.16
C LEU A 236 15.95 1.17 8.45
N PHE A 237 14.80 1.78 8.10
CA PHE A 237 13.74 1.12 7.34
C PHE A 237 13.64 1.64 5.90
N GLY A 238 14.01 2.89 5.65
CA GLY A 238 14.01 3.52 4.33
C GLY A 238 15.38 3.49 3.65
N PHE A 239 15.42 3.71 2.33
CA PHE A 239 16.69 3.79 1.59
C PHE A 239 17.53 5.00 2.06
N PRO A 240 18.84 4.84 2.32
CA PRO A 240 19.70 5.96 2.69
C PRO A 240 20.18 6.78 1.49
N ARG A 241 19.99 6.28 0.27
CA ARG A 241 20.49 6.85 -0.99
C ARG A 241 19.33 7.23 -1.90
N PRO A 242 19.53 8.19 -2.82
CA PRO A 242 18.50 8.57 -3.76
C PRO A 242 18.22 7.41 -4.73
N ILE A 243 16.94 7.15 -4.99
CA ILE A 243 16.48 6.09 -5.91
C ILE A 243 15.47 6.60 -6.94
N GLY A 244 15.04 7.86 -6.89
CA GLY A 244 14.09 8.47 -7.83
C GLY A 244 14.72 9.33 -8.92
N ASP A 245 13.85 9.97 -9.71
CA ASP A 245 14.21 11.16 -10.50
C ASP A 245 14.44 12.36 -9.57
N VAL A 246 13.61 12.48 -8.53
CA VAL A 246 13.73 13.48 -7.46
C VAL A 246 13.58 12.81 -6.10
N ASP A 247 14.48 13.13 -5.18
CA ASP A 247 14.49 12.57 -3.82
C ASP A 247 14.44 13.71 -2.80
N PHE A 248 13.49 13.62 -1.87
CA PHE A 248 13.25 14.58 -0.81
C PHE A 248 13.68 13.99 0.54
N TYR A 249 14.46 14.76 1.29
CA TYR A 249 14.94 14.40 2.63
C TYR A 249 14.46 15.46 3.64
N PRO A 250 13.24 15.34 4.18
CA PRO A 250 12.74 16.22 5.21
C PRO A 250 13.64 16.16 6.45
N ASN A 251 13.68 17.26 7.20
CA ASN A 251 14.38 17.34 8.48
C ASN A 251 15.82 16.79 8.40
N PRO A 252 16.73 17.58 7.82
CA PRO A 252 18.01 17.14 7.21
C PRO A 252 18.20 15.67 6.75
N GLY A 253 17.14 14.92 6.41
CA GLY A 253 17.25 13.48 6.16
C GLY A 253 17.56 12.66 7.41
N GLN A 254 17.18 13.15 8.60
CA GLN A 254 17.34 12.41 9.84
C GLN A 254 16.49 11.13 9.80
N TRP A 255 17.10 10.00 10.15
CA TRP A 255 16.38 8.73 10.30
C TRP A 255 15.31 8.76 11.40
N ILE A 256 15.40 9.69 12.36
CA ILE A 256 14.37 9.95 13.36
C ILE A 256 13.79 11.35 13.09
N GLN A 257 12.52 11.40 12.71
CA GLN A 257 11.85 12.67 12.41
C GLN A 257 11.43 13.39 13.71
N PRO A 258 11.41 14.74 13.73
CA PRO A 258 10.90 15.49 14.87
C PRO A 258 9.48 15.06 15.25
N GLY A 259 9.31 14.65 16.51
CA GLY A 259 8.03 14.13 17.03
C GLY A 259 7.89 12.61 17.00
N CYS A 260 8.82 11.87 16.40
CA CYS A 260 8.84 10.41 16.44
C CYS A 260 9.83 9.94 17.52
N TRP A 261 9.42 9.82 18.81
CA TRP A 261 10.11 9.12 19.94
C TRP A 261 9.19 9.00 21.19
N PHE A 262 9.59 8.19 22.19
CA PHE A 262 8.81 7.79 23.39
C PHE A 262 8.14 8.94 24.17
N ASP A 263 8.76 10.11 24.18
CA ASP A 263 8.30 11.35 24.83
C ASP A 263 7.04 11.96 24.19
N GLN A 264 6.63 11.48 23.00
CA GLN A 264 5.33 11.82 22.41
C GLN A 264 4.17 10.90 22.80
N LEU A 265 4.43 9.66 23.26
CA LEU A 265 3.37 8.82 23.86
C LEU A 265 2.80 9.46 25.14
N VAL A 266 3.64 10.19 25.87
CA VAL A 266 3.25 10.90 27.11
C VAL A 266 2.66 12.29 26.81
N LYS A 267 3.18 13.01 25.81
CA LYS A 267 2.65 14.34 25.44
C LYS A 267 1.33 14.30 24.67
N ASN A 268 1.06 13.25 23.88
CA ASN A 268 -0.21 13.11 23.18
C ASN A 268 -1.37 12.69 24.12
N SER A 269 -1.09 12.14 25.31
CA SER A 269 -2.12 11.94 26.34
C SER A 269 -2.53 13.22 27.09
N GLU A 270 -1.76 14.31 26.98
CA GLU A 270 -2.05 15.57 27.68
C GLU A 270 -2.76 16.63 26.81
N LEU A 271 -3.04 16.35 25.52
CA LEU A 271 -3.71 17.30 24.61
C LEU A 271 -5.06 16.81 24.05
N SER A 272 -5.69 15.84 24.71
CA SER A 272 -7.07 15.41 24.44
C SER A 272 -8.10 15.92 25.44
N TYR A 273 -7.80 17.01 26.15
CA TYR A 273 -8.77 17.77 26.96
C TYR A 273 -8.48 19.27 26.91
N PHE A 274 -8.80 19.94 25.80
CA PHE A 274 -9.36 21.30 25.74
C PHE A 274 -9.95 21.54 24.34
#